data_AF-A0A087UBQ8-F1
#
_entry.id   AF-A0A087UBQ8-F1
#
_cell.length_a   1.000
_cell.length_b   1.000
_cell.length_c   1.000
_cell.angle_alpha   90.00
_cell.angle_beta   90.00
_cell.angle_gamma   90.00
#
_symmetry.space_group_name_H-M   'P 1'
#
loop_
_entity.id
_entity.type
_entity.pdbx_description
1 polymer ?
#
loop_
_entity_poly.entity_id
_entity_poly.type
_entity_poly.pdbx_seq_one_letter_code
_entity_poly.pdbx_strand_id
1 'polypeptide(L)'
;MAADVDCDVPDCGAAFTFGRSRFADNVAGKFWIKDDPILQIACGDEHTALLTASGRLFTFGNNEWGQLGHGHTKTVTKPSFVKVLKGERATVVACGRSHTLVATDGGHVYAFGSNSEGQLGSADEQPVHTSPIRVQGLEGVTIKMLSGGADHSLALTDKGIVYVWGSGSEGQIGPEKGQILIPTELNLDANIICISAGYYHSAFVTVDGKLYTCGEGESGKLGLPDHMLKKSPLCVHCVPAFDRKVVWVSCGGNHTVVLTSDGKAYSFGNGFDG
;
A
#
# COMPACT_ATOMS: atom_id res chain seq x y z
N MET A 1 -16.50 -5.04 -19.72
CA MET A 1 -16.45 -4.18 -20.91
C MET A 1 -16.63 -2.75 -20.43
N ALA A 2 -15.67 -1.86 -20.66
CA ALA A 2 -15.87 -0.43 -20.45
C ALA A 2 -16.78 0.08 -21.58
N ALA A 3 -17.82 0.85 -21.26
CA ALA A 3 -18.79 1.34 -22.24
C ALA A 3 -18.22 2.51 -23.07
N ASP A 4 -18.66 2.60 -24.33
CA ASP A 4 -18.32 3.65 -25.30
C ASP A 4 -18.84 5.04 -24.89
N VAL A 5 -18.30 6.04 -25.59
CA VAL A 5 -18.22 7.49 -25.29
C VAL A 5 -19.57 8.24 -25.23
N ASP A 6 -20.71 7.58 -25.45
CA ASP A 6 -22.06 8.20 -25.46
C ASP A 6 -22.96 7.79 -24.27
N CYS A 7 -22.41 7.12 -23.26
CA CYS A 7 -23.14 6.88 -22.02
C CYS A 7 -22.83 8.01 -21.03
N ASP A 8 -23.88 8.65 -20.50
CA ASP A 8 -23.75 9.60 -19.40
C ASP A 8 -23.01 8.94 -18.21
N VAL A 9 -22.19 9.73 -17.53
CA VAL A 9 -21.50 9.27 -16.31
C VAL A 9 -22.56 8.84 -15.29
N PRO A 10 -22.49 7.63 -14.72
CA PRO A 10 -23.50 7.17 -13.78
C PRO A 10 -23.49 8.02 -12.50
N ASP A 11 -24.61 8.04 -11.77
CA ASP A 11 -24.76 8.80 -10.52
C ASP A 11 -23.72 8.42 -9.45
N CYS A 12 -23.18 7.20 -9.51
CA CYS A 12 -22.09 6.76 -8.64
C CYS A 12 -20.71 7.34 -8.98
N GLY A 13 -20.62 8.13 -10.05
CA GLY A 13 -19.41 8.82 -10.49
C GLY A 13 -18.54 8.02 -11.46
N ALA A 14 -17.31 8.52 -11.67
CA ALA A 14 -16.32 7.92 -12.55
C ALA A 14 -14.92 8.00 -11.93
N ALA A 15 -14.02 7.10 -12.35
CA ALA A 15 -12.60 7.21 -12.10
C ALA A 15 -11.94 8.10 -13.16
N PHE A 16 -11.04 8.96 -12.71
CA PHE A 16 -10.26 9.85 -13.56
C PHE A 16 -8.78 9.50 -13.43
N THR A 17 -8.06 9.48 -14.55
CA THR A 17 -6.63 9.19 -14.58
C THR A 17 -5.85 10.39 -15.08
N PHE A 18 -4.73 10.67 -14.43
CA PHE A 18 -3.78 11.73 -14.80
C PHE A 18 -2.37 11.15 -14.86
N GLY A 19 -1.47 11.81 -15.60
CA GLY A 19 -0.08 11.37 -15.72
C GLY A 19 0.09 10.03 -16.46
N ARG A 20 1.19 9.32 -16.18
CA ARG A 20 1.62 8.12 -16.91
C ARG A 20 0.94 6.83 -16.44
N SER A 21 -0.38 6.83 -16.38
CA SER A 21 -1.18 5.69 -15.91
C SER A 21 -1.22 4.48 -16.86
N ARG A 22 -0.67 4.61 -18.08
CA ARG A 22 -0.83 3.69 -19.22
C ARG A 22 -2.26 3.55 -19.75
N PHE A 23 -3.24 4.21 -19.14
CA PHE A 23 -4.60 4.30 -19.65
C PHE A 23 -4.72 5.43 -20.67
N ALA A 24 -5.52 5.21 -21.72
CA ALA A 24 -5.81 6.21 -22.77
C ALA A 24 -4.56 6.96 -23.29
N ASP A 25 -3.48 6.21 -23.55
CA ASP A 25 -2.19 6.75 -24.03
C ASP A 25 -1.61 7.86 -23.12
N ASN A 26 -1.90 7.80 -21.82
CA ASN A 26 -1.52 8.78 -20.78
C ASN A 26 -2.16 10.17 -20.93
N VAL A 27 -3.20 10.28 -21.75
CA VAL A 27 -4.06 11.46 -21.77
C VAL A 27 -4.99 11.39 -20.55
N ALA A 28 -5.43 12.56 -20.05
CA ALA A 28 -6.42 12.62 -18.98
C ALA A 28 -7.64 11.75 -19.36
N GLY A 29 -7.88 10.72 -18.57
CA GLY A 29 -8.81 9.65 -18.89
C GLY A 29 -9.98 9.64 -17.92
N LYS A 30 -11.11 9.10 -18.38
CA LYS A 30 -12.32 8.90 -17.58
C LYS A 30 -12.92 7.54 -17.91
N PHE A 31 -13.29 6.77 -16.89
CA PHE A 31 -14.00 5.50 -17.06
C PHE A 31 -14.80 5.14 -15.81
N TRP A 32 -15.68 4.15 -15.94
CA TRP A 32 -16.40 3.53 -14.82
C TRP A 32 -16.58 2.03 -15.07
N ILE A 33 -16.88 1.29 -14.01
CA ILE A 33 -17.25 -0.12 -14.11
C ILE A 33 -18.78 -0.19 -14.13
N LYS A 34 -19.33 -0.75 -15.20
CA LYS A 34 -20.78 -0.86 -15.38
C LYS A 34 -21.42 -1.64 -14.22
N ASP A 35 -22.47 -1.05 -13.64
CA ASP A 35 -23.30 -1.60 -12.55
C ASP A 35 -22.51 -2.02 -11.30
N ASP A 36 -21.33 -1.42 -11.06
CA ASP A 36 -20.47 -1.79 -9.95
C ASP A 36 -19.54 -0.63 -9.54
N PRO A 37 -19.98 0.21 -8.59
CA PRO A 37 -19.21 1.38 -8.15
C PRO A 37 -17.79 1.03 -7.71
N ILE A 38 -16.82 1.90 -8.00
CA ILE A 38 -15.46 1.79 -7.47
C ILE A 38 -15.45 2.36 -6.05
N LEU A 39 -15.05 1.55 -5.07
CA LEU A 39 -15.00 1.93 -3.65
C LEU A 39 -13.59 2.35 -3.19
N GLN A 40 -12.54 1.77 -3.80
CA GLN A 40 -11.16 2.08 -3.44
C GLN A 40 -10.28 2.07 -4.70
N ILE A 41 -9.32 2.98 -4.73
CA ILE A 41 -8.25 3.05 -5.72
C ILE A 41 -6.92 2.96 -4.96
N ALA A 42 -6.03 2.09 -5.40
CA ALA A 42 -4.66 2.01 -4.92
C ALA A 42 -3.71 2.23 -6.11
N CYS A 43 -2.69 3.06 -5.92
CA CYS A 43 -1.68 3.36 -6.92
C CYS A 43 -0.31 2.97 -6.38
N GLY A 44 0.43 2.21 -7.17
CA GLY A 44 1.84 1.94 -6.96
C GLY A 44 2.71 2.93 -7.72
N ASP A 45 3.95 2.54 -8.01
CA ASP A 45 4.87 3.37 -8.80
C ASP A 45 4.37 3.55 -10.24
N GLU A 46 4.05 2.43 -10.92
CA GLU A 46 3.61 2.46 -12.31
C GLU A 46 2.33 1.65 -12.59
N HIS A 47 1.56 1.30 -11.57
CA HIS A 47 0.32 0.53 -11.74
C HIS A 47 -0.80 0.97 -10.79
N THR A 48 -2.01 0.58 -11.13
CA THR A 48 -3.22 0.95 -10.40
C THR A 48 -4.11 -0.27 -10.22
N ALA A 49 -4.69 -0.38 -9.02
CA ALA A 49 -5.71 -1.34 -8.68
C ALA A 49 -7.00 -0.64 -8.24
N LEU A 50 -8.14 -1.20 -8.66
CA LEU A 50 -9.47 -0.69 -8.37
C LEU A 50 -10.27 -1.79 -7.68
N LEU A 51 -10.80 -1.47 -6.52
CA LEU A 51 -11.73 -2.32 -5.79
C LEU A 51 -13.14 -1.79 -5.97
N THR A 52 -14.05 -2.68 -6.38
CA THR A 52 -15.45 -2.36 -6.63
C THR A 52 -16.37 -2.79 -5.49
N ALA A 53 -17.63 -2.32 -5.49
CA ALA A 53 -18.62 -2.62 -4.45
C ALA A 53 -18.99 -4.10 -4.35
N SER A 54 -18.99 -4.80 -5.48
CA SER A 54 -19.14 -6.26 -5.53
C SER A 54 -17.90 -7.03 -5.03
N GLY A 55 -16.81 -6.32 -4.71
CA GLY A 55 -15.52 -6.87 -4.29
C GLY A 55 -14.69 -7.47 -5.42
N ARG A 56 -14.97 -7.07 -6.67
CA ARG A 56 -14.10 -7.39 -7.81
C ARG A 56 -12.90 -6.47 -7.85
N LEU A 57 -11.75 -7.04 -8.19
CA LEU A 57 -10.49 -6.36 -8.39
C LEU A 57 -10.21 -6.15 -9.88
N PHE A 58 -9.93 -4.91 -10.27
CA PHE A 58 -9.45 -4.56 -11.61
C PHE A 58 -8.07 -3.92 -11.51
N THR A 59 -7.16 -4.27 -12.41
CA THR A 59 -5.79 -3.75 -12.44
C THR A 59 -5.43 -3.24 -13.85
N PHE A 60 -4.56 -2.24 -13.92
CA PHE A 60 -3.97 -1.71 -15.16
C PHE A 60 -2.66 -0.96 -14.85
N GLY A 61 -1.88 -0.66 -15.88
CA GLY A 61 -0.57 -0.02 -15.77
C GLY A 61 0.57 -0.91 -16.26
N ASN A 62 1.78 -0.62 -15.78
CA ASN A 62 2.97 -1.46 -15.97
C ASN A 62 2.77 -2.83 -15.31
N ASN A 63 3.33 -3.87 -15.94
CA ASN A 63 3.20 -5.25 -15.49
C ASN A 63 4.49 -6.06 -15.66
N GLU A 64 5.65 -5.41 -15.82
CA GLU A 64 6.94 -6.09 -16.03
C GLU A 64 7.26 -7.13 -14.95
N TRP A 65 6.78 -6.91 -13.72
CA TRP A 65 6.95 -7.79 -12.57
C TRP A 65 5.71 -8.65 -12.28
N GLY A 66 4.72 -8.68 -13.18
CA GLY A 66 3.47 -9.41 -12.92
C GLY A 66 2.56 -8.75 -11.88
N GLN A 67 2.81 -7.49 -11.52
CA GLN A 67 2.11 -6.75 -10.47
C GLN A 67 0.62 -6.47 -10.77
N LEU A 68 0.10 -6.91 -11.92
CA LEU A 68 -1.32 -6.85 -12.25
C LEU A 68 -2.08 -8.17 -12.01
N GLY A 69 -1.39 -9.29 -11.77
CA GLY A 69 -2.05 -10.55 -11.38
C GLY A 69 -2.77 -11.29 -12.51
N HIS A 70 -2.40 -11.05 -13.77
CA HIS A 70 -3.07 -11.62 -14.95
C HIS A 70 -2.42 -12.89 -15.53
N GLY A 71 -1.43 -13.47 -14.86
CA GLY A 71 -0.70 -14.65 -15.30
C GLY A 71 0.33 -14.38 -16.42
N HIS A 72 0.69 -13.12 -16.64
CA HIS A 72 1.71 -12.70 -17.61
C HIS A 72 2.36 -11.37 -17.18
N THR A 73 3.42 -10.95 -17.88
CA THR A 73 4.17 -9.71 -17.61
C THR A 73 3.93 -8.57 -18.62
N LYS A 74 2.93 -8.73 -19.50
CA LYS A 74 2.56 -7.68 -20.47
C LYS A 74 1.79 -6.54 -19.80
N THR A 75 2.18 -5.30 -20.09
CA THR A 75 1.47 -4.06 -19.72
C THR A 75 0.00 -4.13 -20.13
N VAL A 76 -0.88 -3.59 -19.28
CA VAL A 76 -2.32 -3.55 -19.53
C VAL A 76 -2.81 -2.12 -19.47
N THR A 77 -3.39 -1.64 -20.57
CA THR A 77 -3.77 -0.23 -20.76
C THR A 77 -5.24 0.07 -20.45
N LYS A 78 -6.00 -0.93 -20.01
CA LYS A 78 -7.42 -0.79 -19.64
C LYS A 78 -7.68 -1.55 -18.33
N PRO A 79 -8.48 -1.00 -17.40
CA PRO A 79 -8.87 -1.71 -16.19
C PRO A 79 -9.38 -3.12 -16.51
N SER A 80 -8.65 -4.12 -16.06
CA SER A 80 -8.88 -5.52 -16.41
C SER A 80 -9.15 -6.34 -15.16
N PHE A 81 -10.21 -7.15 -15.20
CA PHE A 81 -10.63 -7.96 -14.06
C PHE A 81 -9.59 -9.07 -13.77
N VAL A 82 -9.14 -9.16 -12.52
CA VAL A 82 -8.22 -10.20 -12.05
C VAL A 82 -8.98 -11.51 -11.88
N LYS A 83 -9.10 -12.27 -12.98
CA LYS A 83 -9.94 -13.48 -13.06
C LYS A 83 -9.60 -14.55 -12.03
N VAL A 84 -8.34 -14.66 -11.61
CA VAL A 84 -7.89 -15.67 -10.63
C VAL A 84 -8.56 -15.47 -9.27
N LEU A 85 -8.91 -14.23 -8.92
CA LEU A 85 -9.64 -13.91 -7.68
C LEU A 85 -11.16 -13.96 -7.85
N LYS A 86 -11.67 -14.53 -8.95
CA LYS A 86 -13.11 -14.69 -9.13
C LYS A 86 -13.67 -15.67 -8.08
N GLY A 87 -14.46 -15.14 -7.16
CA GLY A 87 -15.04 -15.90 -6.04
C GLY A 87 -14.49 -15.46 -4.68
N GLU A 88 -13.38 -14.74 -4.66
CA GLU A 88 -12.88 -14.05 -3.48
C GLU A 88 -13.43 -12.61 -3.50
N ARG A 89 -14.17 -12.22 -2.47
CA ARG A 89 -14.70 -10.86 -2.36
C ARG A 89 -13.65 -9.98 -1.67
N ALA A 90 -12.93 -9.20 -2.47
CA ALA A 90 -11.91 -8.28 -1.97
C ALA A 90 -12.53 -7.16 -1.12
N THR A 91 -11.81 -6.74 -0.09
CA THR A 91 -12.23 -5.71 0.88
C THR A 91 -11.22 -4.59 1.04
N VAL A 92 -9.93 -4.87 0.82
CA VAL A 92 -8.85 -3.89 0.88
C VAL A 92 -7.84 -4.21 -0.20
N VAL A 93 -7.33 -3.19 -0.88
CA VAL A 93 -6.23 -3.31 -1.85
C VAL A 93 -5.13 -2.30 -1.56
N ALA A 94 -3.88 -2.67 -1.80
CA ALA A 94 -2.73 -1.77 -1.79
C ALA A 94 -1.77 -2.12 -2.92
N CYS A 95 -1.07 -1.10 -3.42
CA CYS A 95 -0.05 -1.24 -4.45
C CYS A 95 1.27 -0.68 -3.90
N GLY A 96 2.33 -1.49 -3.95
CA GLY A 96 3.70 -1.02 -3.74
C GLY A 96 4.35 -0.59 -5.05
N ARG A 97 5.68 -0.53 -5.08
CA ARG A 97 6.42 -0.19 -6.31
C ARG A 97 6.15 -1.19 -7.44
N SER A 98 6.35 -2.47 -7.13
CA SER A 98 6.29 -3.57 -8.10
C SER A 98 5.45 -4.76 -7.64
N HIS A 99 4.56 -4.58 -6.66
CA HIS A 99 3.69 -5.63 -6.15
C HIS A 99 2.32 -5.08 -5.73
N THR A 100 1.31 -5.96 -5.65
CA THR A 100 -0.04 -5.66 -5.18
C THR A 100 -0.41 -6.60 -4.04
N LEU A 101 -1.12 -6.07 -3.03
CA LEU A 101 -1.69 -6.79 -1.90
C LEU A 101 -3.22 -6.68 -1.93
N VAL A 102 -3.92 -7.75 -1.59
CA VAL A 102 -5.39 -7.82 -1.60
C VAL A 102 -5.87 -8.62 -0.40
N ALA A 103 -6.71 -8.02 0.47
CA ALA A 103 -7.42 -8.74 1.51
C ALA A 103 -8.86 -9.04 1.07
N THR A 104 -9.42 -10.14 1.56
CA THR A 104 -10.78 -10.60 1.23
C THR A 104 -11.63 -10.74 2.49
N ASP A 105 -12.96 -10.71 2.35
CA ASP A 105 -13.87 -10.93 3.48
C ASP A 105 -13.88 -12.39 3.99
N GLY A 106 -13.35 -13.33 3.20
CA GLY A 106 -13.06 -14.69 3.62
C GLY A 106 -11.87 -14.81 4.58
N GLY A 107 -11.22 -13.71 4.94
CA GLY A 107 -10.05 -13.70 5.83
C GLY A 107 -8.77 -14.19 5.16
N HIS A 108 -8.70 -14.10 3.82
CA HIS A 108 -7.51 -14.40 3.04
C HIS A 108 -6.79 -13.12 2.64
N VAL A 109 -5.47 -13.19 2.53
CA VAL A 109 -4.65 -12.14 1.92
C VAL A 109 -3.91 -12.75 0.72
N TYR A 110 -3.94 -12.03 -0.40
CA TYR A 110 -3.27 -12.39 -1.63
C TYR A 110 -2.23 -11.34 -2.00
N ALA A 111 -1.16 -11.78 -2.64
CA ALA A 111 -0.13 -10.92 -3.18
C ALA A 111 0.31 -11.39 -4.57
N PHE A 112 0.79 -10.47 -5.40
CA PHE A 112 1.37 -10.76 -6.72
C PHE A 112 2.28 -9.61 -7.16
N GLY A 113 3.23 -9.90 -8.04
CA GLY A 113 4.27 -8.96 -8.47
C GLY A 113 5.69 -9.48 -8.19
N SER A 114 6.61 -8.54 -7.99
CA SER A 114 7.98 -8.82 -7.54
C SER A 114 7.99 -9.35 -6.11
N ASN A 115 8.93 -10.26 -5.83
CA ASN A 115 9.15 -10.94 -4.56
C ASN A 115 10.65 -11.03 -4.20
N SER A 116 11.50 -10.19 -4.81
CA SER A 116 12.97 -10.26 -4.61
C SER A 116 13.41 -10.11 -3.17
N GLU A 117 12.60 -9.48 -2.33
CA GLU A 117 12.87 -9.22 -0.91
C GLU A 117 11.84 -9.91 0.00
N GLY A 118 11.03 -10.83 -0.54
CA GLY A 118 9.94 -11.49 0.20
C GLY A 118 8.68 -10.64 0.40
N GLN A 119 8.51 -9.53 -0.34
CA GLN A 119 7.38 -8.60 -0.18
C GLN A 119 6.00 -9.20 -0.49
N LEU A 120 5.93 -10.42 -1.06
CA LEU A 120 4.67 -11.15 -1.23
C LEU A 120 4.26 -11.96 0.01
N GLY A 121 5.11 -12.08 1.03
CA GLY A 121 4.72 -12.61 2.33
C GLY A 121 4.43 -14.11 2.32
N SER A 122 5.22 -14.88 1.58
CA SER A 122 5.12 -16.33 1.51
C SER A 122 6.50 -16.97 1.62
N ALA A 123 6.57 -18.24 2.01
CA ALA A 123 7.80 -19.03 1.96
C ALA A 123 8.29 -19.35 0.53
N ASP A 124 7.65 -18.80 -0.52
CA ASP A 124 8.06 -19.00 -1.90
C ASP A 124 9.30 -18.14 -2.22
N GLU A 125 10.34 -18.79 -2.76
CA GLU A 125 11.60 -18.15 -3.17
C GLU A 125 11.56 -17.67 -4.63
N GLN A 126 10.47 -17.90 -5.37
CA GLN A 126 10.32 -17.36 -6.72
C GLN A 126 10.33 -15.82 -6.66
N PRO A 127 11.19 -15.15 -7.46
CA PRO A 127 11.36 -13.71 -7.39
C PRO A 127 10.19 -12.93 -7.98
N VAL A 128 9.27 -13.59 -8.69
CA VAL A 128 8.13 -12.97 -9.37
C VAL A 128 6.93 -13.92 -9.40
N HIS A 129 5.75 -13.40 -9.07
CA HIS A 129 4.47 -14.08 -9.27
C HIS A 129 3.53 -13.24 -10.13
N THR A 130 3.24 -13.74 -11.33
CA THR A 130 2.32 -13.08 -12.27
C THR A 130 0.84 -13.37 -11.99
N SER A 131 0.56 -14.32 -11.11
CA SER A 131 -0.79 -14.67 -10.63
C SER A 131 -0.84 -14.51 -9.11
N PRO A 132 -1.99 -14.12 -8.53
CA PRO A 132 -2.18 -14.02 -7.10
C PRO A 132 -1.78 -15.31 -6.37
N ILE A 133 -0.93 -15.17 -5.36
CA ILE A 133 -0.60 -16.22 -4.38
C ILE A 133 -1.13 -15.83 -3.00
N ARG A 134 -1.31 -16.81 -2.12
CA ARG A 134 -1.73 -16.56 -0.74
C ARG A 134 -0.55 -16.12 0.10
N VAL A 135 -0.74 -15.03 0.83
CA VAL A 135 0.15 -14.62 1.92
C VAL A 135 -0.04 -15.59 3.08
N GLN A 136 1.06 -16.10 3.64
CA GLN A 136 1.04 -17.08 4.73
C GLN A 136 1.04 -16.39 6.09
N GLY A 137 0.43 -17.00 7.11
CA GLY A 137 0.49 -16.51 8.49
C GLY A 137 -0.52 -15.41 8.83
N LEU A 138 -1.43 -15.08 7.91
CA LEU A 138 -2.54 -14.14 8.12
C LEU A 138 -3.92 -14.83 8.01
N GLU A 139 -3.96 -16.16 8.04
CA GLU A 139 -5.21 -16.92 7.92
C GLU A 139 -6.18 -16.60 9.07
N GLY A 140 -7.39 -16.18 8.73
CA GLY A 140 -8.42 -15.85 9.71
C GLY A 140 -8.20 -14.51 10.43
N VAL A 141 -7.21 -13.73 10.00
CA VAL A 141 -6.97 -12.36 10.49
C VAL A 141 -7.78 -11.38 9.65
N THR A 142 -8.62 -10.57 10.29
CA THR A 142 -9.38 -9.53 9.61
C THR A 142 -8.50 -8.31 9.36
N ILE A 143 -8.23 -8.03 8.08
CA ILE A 143 -7.38 -6.92 7.66
C ILE A 143 -8.23 -5.66 7.46
N LYS A 144 -7.84 -4.60 8.17
CA LYS A 144 -8.43 -3.26 8.09
C LYS A 144 -7.72 -2.37 7.07
N MET A 145 -6.39 -2.45 6.98
CA MET A 145 -5.60 -1.70 6.00
C MET A 145 -4.44 -2.53 5.47
N LEU A 146 -4.06 -2.27 4.24
CA LEU A 146 -2.84 -2.76 3.60
C LEU A 146 -2.03 -1.55 3.11
N SER A 147 -0.71 -1.69 3.08
CA SER A 147 0.18 -0.69 2.48
C SER A 147 1.40 -1.39 1.88
N GLY A 148 1.76 -1.02 0.66
CA GLY A 148 2.96 -1.53 -0.01
C GLY A 148 3.95 -0.40 -0.23
N GLY A 149 5.20 -0.62 0.16
CA GLY A 149 6.31 0.31 -0.10
C GLY A 149 7.08 -0.06 -1.36
N ALA A 150 8.38 0.25 -1.42
CA ALA A 150 9.22 -0.18 -2.54
C ALA A 150 9.27 -1.70 -2.63
N ASP A 151 9.82 -2.33 -1.60
CA ASP A 151 10.03 -3.78 -1.52
C ASP A 151 9.61 -4.33 -0.15
N HIS A 152 8.67 -3.68 0.53
CA HIS A 152 8.12 -4.12 1.80
C HIS A 152 6.61 -3.90 1.86
N SER A 153 5.98 -4.56 2.80
CA SER A 153 4.54 -4.68 2.91
C SER A 153 4.10 -4.59 4.36
N LEU A 154 2.96 -3.93 4.57
CA LEU A 154 2.35 -3.74 5.89
C LEU A 154 0.88 -4.17 5.84
N ALA A 155 0.42 -4.80 6.91
CA ALA A 155 -0.99 -5.03 7.16
C ALA A 155 -1.39 -4.57 8.57
N LEU A 156 -2.55 -3.93 8.66
CA LEU A 156 -3.17 -3.53 9.93
C LEU A 156 -4.46 -4.33 10.11
N THR A 157 -4.60 -4.97 11.26
CA THR A 157 -5.82 -5.72 11.61
C THR A 157 -6.90 -4.82 12.19
N ASP A 158 -8.13 -5.32 12.26
CA ASP A 158 -9.24 -4.67 12.97
C ASP A 158 -9.00 -4.52 14.49
N LYS A 159 -8.15 -5.38 15.06
CA LYS A 159 -7.70 -5.33 16.46
C LYS A 159 -6.57 -4.32 16.72
N GLY A 160 -6.06 -3.65 15.68
CA GLY A 160 -4.98 -2.66 15.79
C GLY A 160 -3.57 -3.27 15.86
N ILE A 161 -3.43 -4.53 15.45
CA ILE A 161 -2.14 -5.25 15.35
C ILE A 161 -1.53 -4.99 13.98
N VAL A 162 -0.23 -4.75 13.91
CA VAL A 162 0.51 -4.53 12.66
C VAL A 162 1.35 -5.74 12.32
N TYR A 163 1.27 -6.18 11.07
CA TYR A 163 2.18 -7.15 10.48
C TYR A 163 3.04 -6.48 9.42
N VAL A 164 4.30 -6.88 9.36
CA VAL A 164 5.31 -6.36 8.43
C VAL A 164 6.06 -7.52 7.77
N TRP A 165 6.43 -7.33 6.50
CA TRP A 165 7.28 -8.27 5.76
C TRP A 165 7.92 -7.58 4.54
N GLY A 166 8.82 -8.29 3.87
CA GLY A 166 9.65 -7.77 2.77
C GLY A 166 10.99 -7.23 3.27
N SER A 167 11.54 -6.26 2.55
CA SER A 167 12.86 -5.68 2.81
C SER A 167 12.88 -4.82 4.08
N GLY A 168 13.87 -5.07 4.93
CA GLY A 168 14.24 -4.26 6.10
C GLY A 168 15.66 -3.74 6.04
N SER A 169 16.22 -3.57 4.83
CA SER A 169 17.61 -3.09 4.63
C SER A 169 17.87 -1.73 5.29
N GLU A 170 16.86 -0.86 5.29
CA GLU A 170 16.90 0.49 5.87
C GLU A 170 16.15 0.58 7.21
N GLY A 171 15.61 -0.54 7.73
CA GLY A 171 14.75 -0.55 8.92
C GLY A 171 13.31 -0.13 8.68
N GLN A 172 12.84 -0.11 7.42
CA GLN A 172 11.50 0.31 7.03
C GLN A 172 10.38 -0.62 7.52
N ILE A 173 10.73 -1.80 8.02
CA ILE A 173 9.82 -2.75 8.69
C ILE A 173 10.11 -2.87 10.20
N GLY A 174 10.85 -1.92 10.77
CA GLY A 174 11.15 -1.88 12.21
C GLY A 174 12.51 -2.46 12.57
N PRO A 175 12.69 -3.00 13.80
CA PRO A 175 14.00 -3.27 14.39
C PRO A 175 14.75 -4.46 13.78
N GLU A 176 14.04 -5.33 13.06
CA GLU A 176 14.64 -6.48 12.42
C GLU A 176 15.53 -6.06 11.25
N LYS A 177 16.69 -6.69 11.14
CA LYS A 177 17.63 -6.46 10.02
C LYS A 177 17.36 -7.46 8.91
N GLY A 178 17.36 -6.96 7.67
CA GLY A 178 17.24 -7.80 6.48
C GLY A 178 15.80 -8.06 6.09
N GLN A 179 15.57 -9.12 5.32
CA GLN A 179 14.24 -9.43 4.79
C GLN A 179 13.43 -10.32 5.74
N ILE A 180 12.13 -10.06 5.82
CA ILE A 180 11.13 -10.90 6.48
C ILE A 180 10.27 -11.53 5.38
N LEU A 181 10.32 -12.85 5.22
CA LEU A 181 9.63 -13.53 4.11
C LEU A 181 8.13 -13.76 4.35
N ILE A 182 7.73 -13.84 5.62
CA ILE A 182 6.35 -14.14 6.03
C ILE A 182 5.92 -13.05 7.03
N PRO A 183 4.69 -12.53 6.93
CA PRO A 183 4.14 -11.54 7.86
C PRO A 183 4.51 -11.81 9.31
N THR A 184 5.23 -10.87 9.90
CA THR A 184 5.65 -10.92 11.30
C THR A 184 5.01 -9.77 12.05
N GLU A 185 4.50 -10.04 13.25
CA GLU A 185 3.89 -9.01 14.08
C GLU A 185 4.95 -7.99 14.53
N LEU A 186 4.72 -6.71 14.22
CA LEU A 186 5.53 -5.61 14.70
C LEU A 186 4.98 -5.13 16.04
N ASN A 187 5.64 -5.50 17.14
CA ASN A 187 5.23 -5.02 18.45
C ASN A 187 5.61 -3.54 18.65
N LEU A 188 4.60 -2.68 18.77
CA LEU A 188 4.73 -1.25 19.06
C LEU A 188 4.27 -0.88 20.48
N ASP A 189 3.88 -1.88 21.30
CA ASP A 189 3.27 -1.71 22.63
C ASP A 189 2.07 -0.74 22.62
N ALA A 190 1.39 -0.62 21.48
CA ALA A 190 0.26 0.29 21.26
C ALA A 190 -0.65 -0.20 20.11
N ASN A 191 -1.96 0.07 20.23
CA ASN A 191 -2.91 -0.22 19.16
C ASN A 191 -2.82 0.83 18.05
N ILE A 192 -2.73 0.36 16.81
CA ILE A 192 -2.57 1.19 15.62
C ILE A 192 -3.92 1.42 14.92
N ILE A 193 -4.12 2.65 14.42
CA ILE A 193 -5.33 3.05 13.68
C ILE A 193 -5.06 3.32 12.20
N CYS A 194 -3.82 3.66 11.84
CA CYS A 194 -3.40 4.00 10.48
C CYS A 194 -1.95 3.54 10.25
N ILE A 195 -1.67 2.99 9.07
CA ILE A 195 -0.35 2.58 8.61
C ILE A 195 -0.06 3.21 7.24
N SER A 196 1.21 3.49 6.95
CA SER A 196 1.64 3.89 5.62
C SER A 196 3.08 3.47 5.35
N ALA A 197 3.28 2.76 4.24
CA ALA A 197 4.57 2.44 3.66
C ALA A 197 4.89 3.45 2.56
N GLY A 198 6.01 4.15 2.70
CA GLY A 198 6.63 4.94 1.64
C GLY A 198 7.60 4.07 0.84
N TYR A 199 8.49 4.70 0.08
CA TYR A 199 9.50 3.93 -0.67
C TYR A 199 10.45 3.19 0.29
N TYR A 200 11.05 3.93 1.22
CA TYR A 200 12.12 3.43 2.10
C TYR A 200 11.87 3.71 3.57
N HIS A 201 10.64 4.06 3.95
CA HIS A 201 10.24 4.31 5.34
C HIS A 201 8.78 3.97 5.58
N SER A 202 8.44 3.70 6.84
CA SER A 202 7.08 3.41 7.27
C SER A 202 6.65 4.32 8.40
N ALA A 203 5.34 4.53 8.51
CA ALA A 203 4.73 5.28 9.59
C ALA A 203 3.49 4.57 10.15
N PHE A 204 3.27 4.78 11.45
CA PHE A 204 2.21 4.16 12.22
C PHE A 204 1.56 5.20 13.14
N VAL A 205 0.23 5.26 13.17
CA VAL A 205 -0.52 6.16 14.06
C VAL A 205 -1.22 5.33 15.11
N THR A 206 -0.98 5.62 16.38
CA THR A 206 -1.62 4.93 17.50
C THR A 206 -3.00 5.50 17.80
N VAL A 207 -3.82 4.73 18.52
CA VAL A 207 -5.15 5.16 19.00
C VAL A 207 -5.11 6.39 19.92
N ASP A 208 -4.02 6.59 20.68
CA ASP A 208 -3.81 7.77 21.51
C ASP A 208 -3.33 9.00 20.70
N GLY A 209 -3.09 8.84 19.39
CA GLY A 209 -2.80 9.90 18.45
C GLY A 209 -1.32 10.24 18.32
N LYS A 210 -0.43 9.31 18.66
CA LYS A 210 1.02 9.45 18.45
C LYS A 210 1.40 8.94 17.07
N LEU A 211 2.39 9.58 16.48
CA LEU A 211 3.00 9.16 15.23
C LEU A 211 4.32 8.45 15.51
N TYR A 212 4.50 7.30 14.89
CA TYR A 212 5.74 6.54 14.90
C TYR A 212 6.27 6.38 13.48
N THR A 213 7.60 6.43 13.31
CA THR A 213 8.27 6.27 12.01
C THR A 213 9.51 5.40 12.12
N CYS A 214 9.83 4.64 11.07
CA CYS A 214 11.09 3.88 10.91
C CYS A 214 11.51 3.82 9.43
N GLY A 215 12.76 3.45 9.18
CA GLY A 215 13.32 3.33 7.82
C GLY A 215 14.49 4.26 7.57
N GLU A 216 14.72 4.56 6.30
CA GLU A 216 15.83 5.39 5.84
C GLU A 216 15.75 6.80 6.46
N GLY A 217 16.82 7.18 7.17
CA GLY A 217 16.92 8.44 7.92
C GLY A 217 17.28 9.67 7.09
N GLU A 218 17.26 9.58 5.76
CA GLU A 218 17.65 10.66 4.87
C GLU A 218 16.53 11.70 4.66
N SER A 219 16.91 12.89 4.20
CA SER A 219 15.99 13.98 3.82
C SER A 219 15.06 14.49 4.94
N GLY A 220 15.21 14.04 6.18
CA GLY A 220 14.32 14.38 7.29
C GLY A 220 12.92 13.74 7.22
N LYS A 221 12.72 12.74 6.35
CA LYS A 221 11.39 12.13 6.09
C LYS A 221 10.79 11.35 7.26
N LEU A 222 11.61 11.03 8.26
CA LEU A 222 11.16 10.44 9.53
C LEU A 222 10.65 11.50 10.53
N GLY A 223 10.94 12.79 10.34
CA GLY A 223 10.53 13.84 11.27
C GLY A 223 11.22 13.74 12.65
N LEU A 224 12.33 13.00 12.73
CA LEU A 224 13.09 12.78 13.96
C LEU A 224 14.28 13.75 14.04
N PRO A 225 14.65 14.23 15.24
CA PRO A 225 15.86 15.03 15.43
C PRO A 225 17.13 14.17 15.26
N ASP A 226 18.22 14.78 14.80
CA ASP A 226 19.50 14.13 14.44
C ASP A 226 20.05 13.15 15.48
N HIS A 227 19.86 13.45 16.77
CA HIS A 227 20.38 12.63 17.85
C HIS A 227 19.63 11.28 18.00
N MET A 228 18.38 11.20 17.54
CA MET A 228 17.60 9.96 17.55
C MET A 228 17.96 9.06 16.35
N LEU A 229 18.23 9.66 15.19
CA LEU A 229 18.70 8.94 13.99
C LEU A 229 20.00 8.18 14.25
N LYS A 230 20.90 8.76 15.07
CA LYS A 230 22.21 8.17 15.40
C LYS A 230 22.16 7.06 16.45
N LYS A 231 21.09 6.97 17.25
CA LYS A 231 21.03 6.05 18.39
C LYS A 231 20.52 4.66 18.03
N SER A 232 19.59 4.55 17.09
CA SER A 232 19.02 3.26 16.67
C SER A 232 18.29 3.44 15.33
N PRO A 233 18.99 3.35 14.18
CA PRO A 233 18.39 3.63 12.86
C PRO A 233 17.25 2.68 12.51
N LEU A 234 17.19 1.50 13.14
CA LEU A 234 16.18 0.47 12.89
C LEU A 234 15.00 0.53 13.86
N CYS A 235 15.04 1.37 14.89
CA CYS A 235 13.93 1.45 15.84
C CYS A 235 12.77 2.25 15.27
N VAL A 236 11.56 1.88 15.70
CA VAL A 236 10.36 2.65 15.47
C VAL A 236 10.29 3.76 16.50
N HIS A 237 10.37 5.02 16.06
CA HIS A 237 10.50 6.18 16.96
C HIS A 237 9.25 7.03 16.95
N CYS A 238 8.84 7.49 18.13
CA CYS A 238 7.77 8.48 18.27
C CYS A 238 8.25 9.85 17.77
N VAL A 239 7.47 10.48 16.89
CA VAL A 239 7.73 11.82 16.37
C VAL A 239 7.23 12.86 17.38
N PRO A 240 8.10 13.73 17.93
CA PRO A 240 7.74 14.61 19.05
C PRO A 240 6.97 15.89 18.65
N ALA A 241 6.55 16.03 17.39
CA ALA A 241 6.21 17.33 16.78
C ALA A 241 4.73 17.76 16.87
N PHE A 242 3.85 17.00 17.53
CA PHE A 242 2.40 17.23 17.42
C PHE A 242 1.72 17.48 18.77
N ASP A 243 1.21 18.69 18.95
CA ASP A 243 0.39 19.08 20.10
C ASP A 243 -1.05 18.53 20.04
N ARG A 244 -1.46 18.03 18.86
CA ARG A 244 -2.78 17.47 18.57
C ARG A 244 -2.65 16.01 18.17
N LYS A 245 -3.70 15.24 18.46
CA LYS A 245 -3.76 13.83 18.07
C LYS A 245 -3.61 13.71 16.55
N VAL A 246 -2.64 12.93 16.12
CA VAL A 246 -2.52 12.48 14.73
C VAL A 246 -3.63 11.48 14.46
N VAL A 247 -4.28 11.60 13.30
CA VAL A 247 -5.38 10.72 12.88
C VAL A 247 -5.10 10.00 11.57
N TRP A 248 -4.15 10.50 10.77
CA TRP A 248 -3.75 9.89 9.51
C TRP A 248 -2.29 10.19 9.18
N VAL A 249 -1.65 9.28 8.45
CA VAL A 249 -0.31 9.49 7.89
C VAL A 249 -0.25 8.91 6.47
N SER A 250 0.55 9.55 5.61
CA SER A 250 0.88 9.07 4.28
C SER A 250 2.37 9.30 4.00
N CYS A 251 3.07 8.24 3.62
CA CYS A 251 4.49 8.23 3.30
C CYS A 251 4.66 8.21 1.76
N GLY A 252 5.47 9.13 1.24
CA GLY A 252 5.84 9.19 -0.17
C GLY A 252 7.21 8.57 -0.44
N GLY A 253 7.89 9.06 -1.49
CA GLY A 253 9.27 8.68 -1.77
C GLY A 253 10.24 9.18 -0.69
N ASN A 254 10.30 10.51 -0.52
CA ASN A 254 11.20 11.18 0.42
C ASN A 254 10.49 12.19 1.33
N HIS A 255 9.17 12.10 1.47
CA HIS A 255 8.38 12.97 2.34
C HIS A 255 7.31 12.18 3.09
N THR A 256 6.78 12.78 4.14
CA THR A 256 5.68 12.25 4.95
C THR A 256 4.66 13.36 5.17
N VAL A 257 3.38 13.04 5.00
CA VAL A 257 2.24 13.93 5.25
C VAL A 257 1.43 13.38 6.41
N VAL A 258 1.03 14.25 7.33
CA VAL A 258 0.34 13.89 8.57
C VAL A 258 -0.91 14.75 8.72
N LEU A 259 -2.04 14.12 9.04
CA LEU A 259 -3.29 14.82 9.38
C LEU A 259 -3.56 14.71 10.87
N THR A 260 -3.95 15.82 11.48
CA THR A 260 -4.29 15.90 12.90
C THR A 260 -5.80 16.10 13.11
N SER A 261 -6.26 15.77 14.31
CA SER A 261 -7.68 15.80 14.71
C SER A 261 -8.36 17.17 14.64
N ASP A 262 -7.59 18.27 14.57
CA ASP A 262 -8.12 19.63 14.36
C ASP A 262 -8.17 20.03 12.86
N GLY A 263 -7.92 19.07 11.96
CA GLY A 263 -7.98 19.26 10.51
C GLY A 263 -6.71 19.84 9.89
N LYS A 264 -5.62 20.01 10.65
CA LYS A 264 -4.36 20.50 10.10
C LYS A 264 -3.54 19.38 9.47
N ALA A 265 -3.00 19.68 8.29
CA ALA A 265 -2.01 18.86 7.59
C ALA A 265 -0.60 19.39 7.84
N TYR A 266 0.33 18.49 8.10
CA TYR A 266 1.75 18.75 8.27
C TYR A 266 2.53 17.92 7.26
N SER A 267 3.69 18.42 6.82
CA SER A 267 4.62 17.65 6.00
C SER A 267 6.05 17.84 6.47
N PHE A 268 6.87 16.82 6.27
CA PHE A 268 8.31 16.84 6.51
C PHE A 268 9.01 15.88 5.56
N GLY A 269 10.30 16.12 5.30
CA GLY A 269 11.07 15.42 4.28
C GLY A 269 11.54 16.36 3.17
N ASN A 270 11.83 15.77 2.00
CA ASN A 270 12.20 16.49 0.79
C ASN A 270 10.94 17.00 0.06
N GLY A 271 10.88 18.32 -0.18
CA GLY A 271 9.86 19.00 -0.97
C GLY A 271 10.43 19.80 -2.14
N PHE A 272 11.52 19.31 -2.77
CA PHE A 272 12.18 19.99 -3.89
C PHE A 272 11.22 20.26 -5.06
N ASP A 273 10.26 19.37 -5.29
CA ASP A 273 9.28 19.45 -6.38
C ASP A 273 7.93 20.10 -5.98
N GLY A 274 7.85 20.68 -4.77
CA GLY A 274 6.62 21.20 -4.15
C GLY A 274 6.01 20.27 -3.12
#